data_AF-A0A939Y9E0-F1
#
_entry.id   AF-A0A939Y9E0-F1
#
_cell.length_a   1.000
_cell.length_b   1.000
_cell.length_c   1.000
_cell.angle_alpha   90.00
_cell.angle_beta   90.00
_cell.angle_gamma   90.00
#
_symmetry.space_group_name_H-M   'P 1'
#
loop_
_entity.id
_entity.type
_entity.pdbx_description
1 polymer ?
#
loop_
_entity_poly.entity_id
_entity_poly.type
_entity_poly.pdbx_seq_one_letter_code
_entity_poly.pdbx_strand_id
1 'polypeptide(L)'
;VPVAFVVFAEHIADHKNISSIIKKDLLEDPGLHRTLLGDGVGSMAGALFGGCPNTTYGESIACVAITGNASVITIFTAAIGAILIAFFAPFVAFVNSIPSCVMGGVCMALYGFIAVSGLKMIQKVNLEDNKNLFVVSVILIAGIGGLAVSFGQVTITSIACALILGILTNVMLSGKKKDEIEEKQE
;
A
#
# COMPACT_ATOMS: atom_id res chain seq x y z
N VAL A 1 7.30 3.91 -14.05
CA VAL A 1 5.88 3.64 -14.41
C VAL A 1 5.29 2.45 -13.65
N PRO A 2 5.91 1.25 -13.59
CA PRO A 2 5.31 0.10 -12.88
C PRO A 2 5.09 0.35 -11.38
N VAL A 3 6.02 1.07 -10.73
CA VAL A 3 5.94 1.41 -9.30
C VAL A 3 4.74 2.30 -8.95
N ALA A 4 4.29 3.15 -9.87
CA ALA A 4 3.15 4.03 -9.62
C ALA A 4 1.83 3.25 -9.41
N PHE A 5 1.65 2.14 -10.12
CA PHE A 5 0.49 1.27 -9.92
C PHE A 5 0.52 0.55 -8.58
N VAL A 6 1.72 0.20 -8.10
CA VAL A 6 1.91 -0.39 -6.77
C VAL A 6 1.54 0.61 -5.69
N VAL A 7 2.06 1.84 -5.78
CA VAL A 7 1.75 2.93 -4.83
C VAL A 7 0.26 3.26 -4.85
N PHE A 8 -0.37 3.26 -6.02
CA PHE A 8 -1.83 3.43 -6.14
C PHE A 8 -2.60 2.31 -5.40
N ALA A 9 -2.21 1.06 -5.59
CA ALA A 9 -2.85 -0.07 -4.91
C ALA A 9 -2.63 -0.02 -3.39
N GLU A 10 -1.44 0.38 -2.95
CA GLU A 10 -1.09 0.60 -1.55
C GLU A 10 -1.94 1.71 -0.92
N HIS A 11 -2.05 2.87 -1.59
CA HIS A 11 -2.87 3.99 -1.13
C HIS A 11 -4.33 3.59 -0.92
N ILE A 12 -4.89 2.80 -1.84
CA ILE A 12 -6.27 2.28 -1.73
C ILE A 12 -6.39 1.32 -0.54
N ALA A 13 -5.44 0.39 -0.38
CA ALA A 13 -5.45 -0.59 0.70
C ALA A 13 -5.41 0.11 2.06
N ASP A 14 -4.52 1.09 2.21
CA ASP A 14 -4.36 1.87 3.42
C ASP A 14 -5.59 2.74 3.72
N HIS A 15 -6.15 3.41 2.71
CA HIS A 15 -7.39 4.18 2.87
C HIS A 15 -8.58 3.28 3.25
N LYS A 16 -8.66 2.07 2.72
CA LYS A 16 -9.70 1.11 3.09
C LYS A 16 -9.48 0.53 4.48
N ASN A 17 -8.24 0.37 4.91
CA ASN A 17 -7.91 -0.08 6.26
C ASN A 17 -8.21 0.97 7.31
N ILE A 18 -7.81 2.23 7.11
CA ILE A 18 -8.20 3.32 8.02
C ILE A 18 -9.72 3.53 8.02
N SER A 19 -10.40 3.43 6.86
CA SER A 19 -11.87 3.51 6.77
C SER A 19 -12.56 2.48 7.67
N SER A 20 -12.02 1.26 7.74
CA SER A 20 -12.53 0.21 8.62
C SER A 20 -12.35 0.52 10.12
N ILE A 21 -11.33 1.29 10.47
CA ILE A 21 -11.01 1.68 11.86
C ILE A 21 -11.90 2.85 12.28
N ILE A 22 -12.04 3.87 11.45
CA ILE A 22 -12.81 5.09 11.75
C ILE A 22 -14.30 4.95 11.43
N LYS A 23 -14.72 3.81 10.88
CA LYS A 23 -16.10 3.50 10.46
C LYS A 23 -16.70 4.52 9.49
N LYS A 24 -15.86 5.07 8.60
CA LYS A 24 -16.25 6.01 7.55
C LYS A 24 -15.54 5.62 6.27
N ASP A 25 -16.26 5.52 5.16
CA ASP A 25 -15.66 5.19 3.87
C ASP A 25 -15.01 6.42 3.23
N LEU A 26 -13.68 6.50 3.33
CA LEU A 26 -12.89 7.59 2.76
C LEU A 26 -12.80 7.53 1.24
N LEU A 27 -13.09 6.37 0.63
CA LEU A 27 -13.09 6.21 -0.82
C LEU A 27 -14.33 6.85 -1.46
N GLU A 28 -15.41 6.98 -0.69
CA GLU A 28 -16.65 7.65 -1.09
C GLU A 28 -16.68 9.12 -0.63
N ASP A 29 -16.41 9.38 0.67
CA ASP A 29 -16.32 10.73 1.24
C ASP A 29 -15.07 10.86 2.13
N PRO A 30 -14.04 11.62 1.74
CA PRO A 30 -14.01 12.72 0.75
C PRO A 30 -13.84 12.30 -0.72
N GLY A 31 -13.67 11.01 -0.99
CA GLY A 31 -13.56 10.47 -2.34
C GLY A 31 -12.12 10.11 -2.72
N LEU A 32 -11.91 8.98 -3.38
CA LEU A 32 -10.59 8.48 -3.81
C LEU A 32 -9.82 9.51 -4.67
N HIS A 33 -10.52 10.28 -5.49
CA HIS A 33 -9.93 11.34 -6.30
C HIS A 33 -9.26 12.43 -5.45
N ARG A 34 -9.84 12.80 -4.30
CA ARG A 34 -9.26 13.83 -3.42
C ARG A 34 -8.08 13.27 -2.62
N THR A 35 -8.19 12.03 -2.16
CA THR A 35 -7.11 11.41 -1.38
C THR A 35 -5.88 11.14 -2.24
N LEU A 36 -6.06 10.66 -3.47
CA LEU A 36 -4.95 10.50 -4.43
C LEU A 36 -4.38 11.82 -4.91
N LEU A 37 -5.22 12.85 -5.11
CA LEU A 37 -4.72 14.18 -5.45
C LEU A 37 -3.85 14.74 -4.33
N GLY A 38 -4.25 14.55 -3.06
CA GLY A 38 -3.45 14.93 -1.90
C GLY A 38 -2.09 14.24 -1.86
N ASP A 39 -2.08 12.92 -2.09
CA ASP A 39 -0.86 12.12 -2.14
C ASP A 39 0.08 12.54 -3.28
N GLY A 40 -0.48 12.75 -4.48
CA GLY A 40 0.26 13.25 -5.63
C GLY A 40 0.83 14.65 -5.43
N VAL A 41 0.06 15.57 -4.85
CA VAL A 41 0.53 16.93 -4.52
C VAL A 41 1.64 16.89 -3.47
N GLY A 42 1.50 16.04 -2.44
CA GLY A 42 2.54 15.83 -1.43
C GLY A 42 3.83 15.29 -2.04
N SER A 43 3.72 14.30 -2.93
CA SER A 43 4.86 13.73 -3.66
C SER A 43 5.51 14.74 -4.61
N MET A 44 4.74 15.58 -5.31
CA MET A 44 5.28 16.65 -6.15
C MET A 44 6.03 17.68 -5.32
N ALA A 45 5.45 18.12 -4.21
CA ALA A 45 6.11 19.04 -3.29
C ALA A 45 7.42 18.45 -2.76
N GLY A 46 7.41 17.17 -2.32
CA GLY A 46 8.61 16.46 -1.89
C GLY A 46 9.68 16.39 -2.98
N ALA A 47 9.31 16.00 -4.20
CA ALA A 47 10.22 15.92 -5.33
C ALA A 47 10.84 17.27 -5.71
N LEU A 48 10.10 18.38 -5.59
CA LEU A 48 10.64 19.73 -5.82
C LEU A 48 11.77 20.10 -4.85
N PHE A 49 11.71 19.59 -3.61
CA PHE A 49 12.76 19.77 -2.61
C PHE A 49 13.80 18.62 -2.60
N GLY A 50 13.77 17.74 -3.60
CA GLY A 50 14.73 16.63 -3.74
C GLY A 50 14.39 15.36 -2.95
N GLY A 51 13.17 15.26 -2.42
CA GLY A 51 12.65 14.07 -1.74
C GLY A 51 12.23 12.96 -2.71
N CYS A 52 12.13 11.74 -2.19
CA CYS A 52 11.54 10.61 -2.91
C CYS A 52 10.01 10.75 -2.99
N PRO A 53 9.33 10.01 -3.90
CA PRO A 53 7.87 9.91 -3.89
C PRO A 53 7.36 9.37 -2.55
N ASN A 54 6.27 9.96 -2.06
CA ASN A 54 5.66 9.63 -0.78
C ASN A 54 4.40 8.78 -1.01
N THR A 55 3.92 8.14 0.05
CA THR A 55 2.62 7.45 0.08
C THR A 55 2.07 7.45 1.50
N THR A 56 0.85 6.96 1.69
CA THR A 56 0.26 6.76 3.02
C THR A 56 1.08 5.75 3.82
N TYR A 57 1.29 6.02 5.12
CA TYR A 57 2.05 5.12 5.99
C TYR A 57 1.13 4.18 6.77
N GLY A 58 1.26 2.88 6.52
CA GLY A 58 0.59 1.84 7.28
C GLY A 58 0.79 1.98 8.79
N GLU A 59 2.00 2.26 9.28
CA GLU A 59 2.20 2.34 10.74
C GLU A 59 1.45 3.49 11.40
N SER A 60 1.23 4.60 10.67
CA SER A 60 0.40 5.69 11.16
C SER A 60 -1.05 5.23 11.34
N ILE A 61 -1.55 4.39 10.42
CA ILE A 61 -2.87 3.75 10.54
C ILE A 61 -2.91 2.78 11.73
N ALA A 62 -1.81 2.04 11.97
CA ALA A 62 -1.66 1.19 13.14
C ALA A 62 -1.80 1.98 14.45
N CYS A 63 -1.10 3.12 14.55
CA CYS A 63 -1.18 4.00 15.69
C CYS A 63 -2.60 4.51 15.91
N VAL A 64 -3.31 4.90 14.85
CA VAL A 64 -4.72 5.31 14.94
C VAL A 64 -5.60 4.15 15.41
N ALA A 65 -5.36 2.93 14.95
CA ALA A 65 -6.10 1.74 15.39
C ALA A 65 -5.92 1.44 16.88
N ILE A 66 -4.70 1.63 17.42
CA ILE A 66 -4.37 1.38 18.82
C ILE A 66 -4.85 2.51 19.73
N THR A 67 -4.63 3.76 19.32
CA THR A 67 -4.93 4.95 20.13
C THR A 67 -6.41 5.35 20.05
N GLY A 68 -7.13 4.91 19.02
CA GLY A 68 -8.51 5.34 18.74
C GLY A 68 -8.63 6.81 18.33
N ASN A 69 -7.52 7.53 18.16
CA ASN A 69 -7.50 8.94 17.81
C ASN A 69 -7.23 9.15 16.32
N ALA A 70 -8.30 9.29 15.53
CA ALA A 70 -8.23 9.59 14.10
C ALA A 70 -8.37 11.09 13.78
N SER A 71 -8.03 11.98 14.72
CA SER A 71 -8.16 13.42 14.51
C SER A 71 -7.12 13.94 13.51
N VAL A 72 -7.60 14.65 12.48
CA VAL A 72 -6.77 15.34 11.48
C VAL A 72 -5.83 16.36 12.13
N ILE A 73 -6.27 17.00 13.22
CA ILE A 73 -5.49 18.00 13.95
C ILE A 73 -4.25 17.36 14.58
N THR A 74 -4.35 16.13 15.09
CA THR A 74 -3.20 15.40 15.64
C THR A 74 -2.16 15.14 14.56
N ILE A 75 -2.60 14.67 13.38
CA ILE A 75 -1.71 14.38 12.24
C ILE A 75 -1.06 15.68 11.74
N PHE A 76 -1.83 16.76 11.63
CA PHE A 76 -1.32 18.07 11.22
C PHE A 76 -0.28 18.63 12.19
N THR A 77 -0.53 18.50 13.51
CA THR A 77 0.40 18.91 14.55
C THR A 77 1.68 18.09 14.51
N ALA A 78 1.59 16.78 14.25
CA ALA A 78 2.74 15.91 14.06
C ALA A 78 3.56 16.32 12.82
N ALA A 79 2.91 16.70 11.72
CA ALA A 79 3.59 17.18 10.51
C ALA A 79 4.36 18.48 10.78
N ILE A 80 3.75 19.47 11.45
CA ILE A 80 4.45 20.69 11.85
C ILE A 80 5.62 20.37 12.80
N GLY A 81 5.40 19.50 13.78
CA GLY A 81 6.45 19.06 14.70
C GLY A 81 7.63 18.41 13.98
N ALA A 82 7.37 17.55 13.00
CA ALA A 82 8.39 16.91 12.18
C ALA A 82 9.19 17.94 11.37
N ILE A 83 8.52 18.93 10.78
CA ILE A 83 9.19 20.04 10.08
C ILE A 83 10.10 20.81 11.03
N LEU A 84 9.62 21.21 12.21
CA LEU A 84 10.41 21.98 13.18
C LEU A 84 11.61 21.19 13.70
N ILE A 85 11.41 19.91 14.02
CA ILE A 85 12.47 19.04 14.53
C ILE A 85 13.51 18.73 13.44
N ALA A 86 13.14 18.70 12.16
CA ALA A 86 14.08 18.52 11.07
C ALA A 86 15.14 19.64 10.99
N PHE A 87 14.83 20.86 11.45
CA PHE A 87 15.79 21.96 11.56
C PHE A 87 16.63 21.92 12.85
N PHE A 88 16.33 21.01 13.78
CA PHE A 88 17.04 20.89 15.04
C PHE A 88 18.23 19.92 14.89
N ALA A 89 19.40 20.49 14.58
CA ALA A 89 20.63 19.73 14.28
C ALA A 89 21.02 18.65 15.31
N PRO A 90 20.89 18.86 16.65
CA PRO A 90 21.20 17.80 17.62
C PRO A 90 20.32 16.56 17.47
N PHE A 91 19.05 16.72 17.11
CA PHE A 91 18.15 15.59 16.88
C PHE A 91 18.50 14.84 15.60
N VAL A 92 18.84 15.57 14.53
CA VAL A 92 19.32 14.94 13.28
C VAL A 92 20.59 14.13 13.53
N ALA A 93 21.54 14.68 14.30
CA ALA A 93 22.75 13.96 14.68
C ALA A 93 22.45 12.70 15.52
N PHE A 94 21.48 12.79 16.43
CA PHE A 94 21.01 11.64 17.21
C PHE A 94 20.42 10.54 16.31
N VAL A 95 19.53 10.89 15.37
CA VAL A 95 18.95 9.91 14.42
C VAL A 95 20.04 9.24 13.59
N ASN A 96 21.03 10.00 13.12
CA ASN A 96 22.18 9.46 12.39
C ASN A 96 23.11 8.58 13.24
N SER A 97 23.06 8.68 14.57
CA SER A 97 23.83 7.83 15.48
C SER A 97 23.16 6.47 15.76
N ILE A 98 21.92 6.26 15.30
CA ILE A 98 21.17 5.03 15.55
C ILE A 98 21.86 3.85 14.82
N PRO A 99 22.20 2.76 15.52
CA PRO A 99 22.83 1.60 14.91
C PRO A 99 21.94 0.93 13.84
N SER A 100 22.59 0.36 12.81
CA SER A 100 21.90 -0.36 11.73
C SER A 100 21.03 -1.53 12.22
N CYS A 101 21.44 -2.21 13.30
CA CYS A 101 20.66 -3.28 13.91
C CYS A 101 19.28 -2.80 14.41
N VAL A 102 19.20 -1.58 14.95
CA VAL A 102 17.93 -0.98 15.40
C VAL A 102 17.09 -0.57 14.20
N MET A 103 17.72 0.06 13.20
CA MET A 103 17.03 0.42 11.95
C MET A 103 16.46 -0.80 11.23
N GLY A 104 17.16 -1.93 11.23
CA GLY A 104 16.65 -3.20 10.71
C GLY A 104 15.40 -3.68 11.45
N GLY A 105 15.40 -3.60 12.79
CA GLY A 105 14.23 -3.92 13.61
C GLY A 105 13.02 -3.02 13.33
N VAL A 106 13.26 -1.72 13.18
CA VAL A 106 12.23 -0.75 12.78
C VAL A 106 11.66 -1.14 11.41
N CYS A 107 12.50 -1.32 10.39
CA CYS A 107 12.07 -1.72 9.05
C CYS A 107 11.26 -3.03 9.04
N MET A 108 11.62 -4.03 9.86
CA MET A 108 10.83 -5.26 9.98
C MET A 108 9.43 -5.00 10.54
N ALA A 109 9.30 -4.11 11.53
CA ALA A 109 7.99 -3.72 12.06
C ALA A 109 7.17 -2.96 11.01
N LEU A 110 7.81 -2.02 10.30
CA LEU A 110 7.20 -1.21 9.23
C LEU A 110 6.65 -2.12 8.11
N TYR A 111 7.53 -2.92 7.50
CA TYR A 111 7.15 -3.82 6.40
C TYR A 111 6.21 -4.94 6.84
N GLY A 112 6.31 -5.40 8.10
CA GLY A 112 5.37 -6.32 8.69
C GLY A 112 3.95 -5.74 8.76
N PHE A 113 3.83 -4.47 9.13
CA PHE A 113 2.52 -3.80 9.15
C PHE A 113 1.95 -3.63 7.74
N ILE A 114 2.76 -3.26 6.75
CA ILE A 114 2.34 -3.18 5.34
C ILE A 114 1.83 -4.56 4.86
N ALA A 115 2.53 -5.64 5.19
CA ALA A 115 2.09 -7.00 4.84
C ALA A 115 0.74 -7.36 5.48
N VAL A 116 0.54 -7.03 6.77
CA VAL A 116 -0.73 -7.27 7.49
C VAL A 116 -1.86 -6.41 6.92
N SER A 117 -1.59 -5.16 6.54
CA SER A 117 -2.52 -4.26 5.85
C SER A 117 -3.08 -4.93 4.58
N GLY A 118 -2.19 -5.52 3.77
CA GLY A 118 -2.57 -6.31 2.58
C GLY A 118 -3.38 -7.57 2.91
N LEU A 119 -2.97 -8.34 3.93
CA LEU A 119 -3.71 -9.55 4.34
C LEU A 119 -5.12 -9.24 4.83
N LYS A 120 -5.33 -8.13 5.55
CA LYS A 120 -6.65 -7.69 6.01
C LYS A 120 -7.60 -7.39 4.86
N MET A 121 -7.08 -6.99 3.70
CA MET A 121 -7.85 -6.80 2.47
C MET A 121 -8.28 -8.14 1.86
N ILE A 122 -7.37 -9.12 1.85
CA ILE A 122 -7.63 -10.49 1.37
C ILE A 122 -8.65 -11.20 2.27
N GLN A 123 -8.62 -10.97 3.59
CA GLN A 123 -9.54 -11.60 4.55
C GLN A 123 -11.03 -11.41 4.21
N LYS A 124 -11.39 -10.35 3.47
CA LYS A 124 -12.77 -10.07 3.05
C LYS A 124 -13.19 -10.86 1.80
N VAL A 125 -12.25 -11.54 1.14
CA VAL A 125 -12.49 -12.30 -0.09
C VAL A 125 -12.78 -13.76 0.26
N ASN A 126 -13.76 -14.38 -0.41
CA ASN A 126 -14.00 -15.81 -0.25
C ASN A 126 -12.89 -16.62 -0.93
N LEU A 127 -12.01 -17.21 -0.12
CA LEU A 127 -10.91 -18.09 -0.56
C LEU A 127 -11.34 -19.55 -0.79
N GLU A 128 -12.58 -19.92 -0.48
CA GLU A 128 -13.14 -21.21 -0.88
C GLU A 128 -13.47 -21.24 -2.38
N ASP A 129 -13.63 -20.06 -2.99
CA ASP A 129 -13.70 -19.95 -4.45
C ASP A 129 -12.31 -20.15 -5.05
N ASN A 130 -12.16 -21.27 -5.78
CA ASN A 130 -10.92 -21.64 -6.48
C ASN A 130 -10.35 -20.53 -7.35
N LYS A 131 -11.21 -19.66 -7.94
CA LYS A 131 -10.74 -18.52 -8.72
C LYS A 131 -9.95 -17.54 -7.86
N ASN A 132 -10.55 -17.12 -6.74
CA ASN A 132 -9.93 -16.14 -5.84
C ASN A 132 -8.68 -16.74 -5.19
N LEU A 133 -8.76 -18.01 -4.78
CA LEU A 133 -7.64 -18.75 -4.22
C LEU A 133 -6.44 -18.80 -5.17
N PHE A 134 -6.69 -19.05 -6.46
CA PHE A 134 -5.63 -19.13 -7.47
C PHE A 134 -5.01 -17.76 -7.75
N VAL A 135 -5.82 -16.70 -7.87
CA VAL A 135 -5.32 -15.33 -8.04
C VAL A 135 -4.41 -14.91 -6.88
N VAL A 136 -4.87 -15.13 -5.65
CA VAL A 136 -4.09 -14.79 -4.44
C VAL A 136 -2.79 -15.60 -4.38
N SER A 137 -2.85 -16.91 -4.69
CA SER A 137 -1.67 -17.77 -4.73
C SER A 137 -0.60 -17.27 -5.72
N VAL A 138 -1.00 -16.87 -6.92
CA VAL A 138 -0.07 -16.34 -7.94
C VAL A 138 0.57 -15.03 -7.48
N ILE A 139 -0.21 -14.12 -6.88
CA ILE A 139 0.32 -12.84 -6.36
C ILE A 139 1.35 -13.10 -5.26
N LEU A 140 1.04 -13.99 -4.31
CA LEU A 140 1.94 -14.29 -3.20
C LEU A 140 3.22 -14.97 -3.67
N ILE A 141 3.13 -15.95 -4.57
CA ILE A 141 4.31 -16.65 -5.11
C ILE A 141 5.18 -15.69 -5.93
N ALA A 142 4.60 -14.88 -6.81
CA ALA A 142 5.36 -13.93 -7.62
C ALA A 142 6.03 -12.84 -6.76
N GLY A 143 5.32 -12.32 -5.76
CA GLY A 143 5.82 -11.26 -4.88
C GLY A 143 6.86 -11.75 -3.88
N ILE A 144 6.49 -12.71 -3.03
CA ILE A 144 7.35 -13.25 -1.96
C ILE A 144 8.46 -14.13 -2.53
N GLY A 145 8.16 -14.90 -3.58
CA GLY A 145 9.15 -15.73 -4.28
C GLY A 145 10.18 -14.94 -5.10
N GLY A 146 10.08 -13.61 -5.14
CA GLY A 146 11.11 -12.76 -5.73
C GLY A 146 11.18 -12.83 -7.26
N LEU A 147 10.06 -13.10 -7.93
CA LEU A 147 10.03 -13.24 -9.39
C LEU A 147 10.31 -11.89 -10.07
N ALA A 148 11.55 -11.66 -10.47
CA ALA A 148 11.92 -10.51 -11.29
C ALA A 148 12.14 -10.96 -12.74
N VAL A 149 11.56 -10.22 -13.69
CA VAL A 149 11.73 -10.50 -15.12
C VAL A 149 12.45 -9.32 -15.76
N SER A 150 13.62 -9.60 -16.33
CA SER A 150 14.42 -8.61 -17.05
C SER A 150 14.27 -8.79 -18.55
N PHE A 151 13.74 -7.79 -19.22
CA PHE A 151 13.69 -7.71 -20.68
C PHE A 151 14.69 -6.65 -21.15
N GLY A 152 15.88 -7.09 -21.56
CA GLY A 152 16.95 -6.19 -21.98
C GLY A 152 17.37 -5.23 -20.87
N GLN A 153 17.19 -3.92 -21.07
CA GLN A 153 17.52 -2.87 -20.09
C GLN A 153 16.40 -2.60 -19.07
N VAL A 154 15.22 -3.21 -19.22
CA VAL A 154 14.08 -2.98 -18.32
C VAL A 154 13.91 -4.18 -17.39
N THR A 155 14.08 -3.95 -16.09
CA THR A 155 13.78 -4.95 -15.06
C THR A 155 12.42 -4.68 -14.44
N ILE A 156 11.52 -5.65 -14.55
CA ILE A 156 10.26 -5.67 -13.81
C ILE A 156 10.55 -6.28 -12.44
N THR A 157 10.35 -5.47 -11.40
CA THR A 157 10.56 -5.88 -10.01
C THR A 157 9.51 -6.91 -9.58
N SER A 158 9.81 -7.69 -8.55
CA SER A 158 8.91 -8.73 -8.01
C SER A 158 7.51 -8.22 -7.67
N ILE A 159 7.43 -7.02 -7.07
CA ILE A 159 6.14 -6.41 -6.71
C ILE A 159 5.34 -6.02 -7.96
N ALA A 160 6.01 -5.48 -8.99
CA ALA A 160 5.37 -5.14 -10.25
C ALA A 160 4.93 -6.41 -11.01
N CYS A 161 5.75 -7.47 -11.01
CA CYS A 161 5.40 -8.78 -11.56
C CYS A 161 4.17 -9.37 -10.86
N ALA A 162 4.13 -9.34 -9.53
CA ALA A 162 3.01 -9.85 -8.74
C ALA A 162 1.70 -9.14 -9.08
N LEU A 163 1.74 -7.80 -9.22
CA LEU A 163 0.59 -7.01 -9.64
C LEU A 163 0.11 -7.40 -11.05
N ILE A 164 1.03 -7.44 -12.02
CA ILE A 164 0.70 -7.75 -13.42
C ILE A 164 0.11 -9.16 -13.53
N LEU A 165 0.76 -10.15 -12.92
CA LEU A 165 0.28 -11.53 -12.94
C LEU A 165 -1.06 -11.66 -12.21
N GLY A 166 -1.25 -11.01 -11.06
CA GLY A 166 -2.52 -10.99 -10.36
C GLY A 166 -3.68 -10.45 -11.22
N ILE A 167 -3.46 -9.35 -11.92
CA ILE A 167 -4.44 -8.77 -12.85
C ILE A 167 -4.73 -9.75 -13.99
N LEU A 168 -3.71 -10.27 -14.64
CA LEU A 168 -3.85 -11.21 -15.76
C LEU A 168 -4.60 -12.47 -15.35
N THR A 169 -4.20 -13.11 -14.24
CA THR A 169 -4.86 -14.31 -13.72
C THR A 169 -6.31 -14.04 -13.35
N ASN A 170 -6.60 -12.89 -12.71
CA ASN A 170 -7.98 -12.53 -12.39
C ASN A 170 -8.84 -12.36 -13.65
N VAL A 171 -8.32 -11.69 -14.68
CA VAL A 171 -9.03 -11.50 -15.96
C VAL A 171 -9.26 -12.84 -16.67
N MET A 172 -8.22 -13.67 -16.80
CA MET A 172 -8.31 -14.97 -17.46
C MET A 172 -9.32 -15.90 -16.80
N LEU A 173 -9.37 -15.91 -15.45
CA LEU A 173 -10.32 -16.74 -14.71
C LEU A 173 -11.72 -16.10 -14.61
N SER A 174 -11.84 -14.78 -14.78
CA SER A 174 -13.14 -14.10 -14.78
C SER A 174 -13.93 -14.28 -16.08
N GLY A 175 -13.25 -14.64 -17.18
CA GLY A 175 -13.89 -14.94 -18.47
C GLY A 175 -14.82 -16.15 -18.42
N LYS A 176 -14.48 -17.19 -17.64
CA LYS A 176 -15.23 -18.46 -17.59
C LYS A 176 -16.65 -18.37 -17.01
N LYS A 177 -16.97 -17.33 -16.23
CA LYS A 177 -18.30 -17.19 -15.61
C LYS A 177 -19.35 -16.58 -16.54
N LYS A 178 -18.94 -16.03 -17.70
CA LYS A 178 -19.90 -15.53 -18.70
C LYS A 178 -20.51 -16.67 -19.52
N ASP A 179 -19.73 -17.71 -19.80
CA ASP A 179 -20.16 -18.80 -20.70
C ASP A 179 -21.15 -19.77 -20.02
N GLU A 180 -21.04 -20.01 -18.71
CA GLU A 180 -21.97 -20.90 -17.98
C GLU A 180 -23.37 -20.30 -17.72
N ILE A 181 -23.54 -18.99 -17.88
CA ILE A 181 -24.85 -18.31 -17.71
C ILE A 181 -25.63 -18.32 -19.03
N GLU A 182 -24.94 -18.28 -20.18
CA GLU A 182 -25.57 -18.36 -21.50
C GLU A 182 -26.02 -19.80 -21.83
N GLU A 183 -25.27 -20.84 -21.44
CA GLU A 183 -25.67 -22.25 -21.66
C GLU A 183 -26.88 -22.72 -20.83
N LYS A 184 -27.28 -21.98 -19.78
CA LYS A 184 -28.47 -22.30 -18.97
C LYS A 184 -29.73 -21.54 -19.41
N GLN A 185 -29.63 -20.73 -20.46
CA GLN A 185 -30.75 -19.95 -21.01
C GLN A 185 -31.16 -20.37 -22.43
N GLU A 186 -30.50 -21.37 -23.04
CA GLU A 186 -30.97 -22.06 -24.26
C GLU A 186 -31.64 -23.41 -23.96
#